data_AF-A0A0K1PKN9-F1
#
_entry.id   AF-A0A0K1PKN9-F1
#
_cell.length_a   1.000
_cell.length_b   1.000
_cell.length_c   1.000
_cell.angle_alpha   90.00
_cell.angle_beta   90.00
_cell.angle_gamma   90.00
#
_symmetry.space_group_name_H-M   'P 1'
#
loop_
_entity.id
_entity.type
_entity.pdbx_description
1 polymer ?
#
loop_
_entity_poly.entity_id
_entity_poly.type
_entity_poly.pdbx_seq_one_letter_code
_entity_poly.pdbx_strand_id
1 'polypeptide(L)'
;MFRTTLPLALSAILFAAACGGSDPAPKAPETEPVASAAPAPEPTPAPTAEAKPEAAPAPAAEPAPAPVSIAVAAMKFTPAKKGKTKALEIKGDGSIQQDGKPFLKISGDHVEDASGKTLVTVGSDGALTGDVKSGLKLVGDDIVGDDAKISVGDDGTATITLGKKSESFGKFEGGAGAKKAAALVTLVLGGVPKDAAKPAEKAAPAKPAAGDKKDAAKPAAAPADKKAPAKK
;
A
#
# COMPACT_ATOMS: atom_id res chain seq x y z
N MET A 1 -32.07 12.83 -22.39
CA MET A 1 -31.12 13.43 -23.35
C MET A 1 -30.44 14.60 -22.67
N PHE A 2 -29.23 14.43 -22.14
CA PHE A 2 -28.42 15.54 -21.63
C PHE A 2 -27.01 15.36 -22.20
N ARG A 3 -26.65 16.32 -23.05
CA ARG A 3 -25.32 16.50 -23.65
C ARG A 3 -24.50 17.30 -22.64
N THR A 4 -23.35 16.79 -22.22
CA THR A 4 -22.38 17.61 -21.47
C THR A 4 -20.99 17.39 -22.01
N THR A 5 -20.42 18.51 -22.43
CA THR A 5 -19.23 18.74 -23.23
C THR A 5 -17.96 18.60 -22.39
N LEU A 6 -16.98 17.89 -22.93
CA LEU A 6 -15.65 17.65 -22.37
C LEU A 6 -14.71 18.82 -22.77
N PRO A 7 -14.03 19.52 -21.86
CA PRO A 7 -12.89 20.33 -22.23
C PRO A 7 -11.60 19.50 -22.15
N LEU A 8 -11.06 19.23 -23.32
CA LEU A 8 -9.72 18.73 -23.58
C LEU A 8 -8.71 19.85 -23.24
N ALA A 9 -8.01 19.76 -22.11
CA ALA A 9 -6.93 20.69 -21.77
C ALA A 9 -5.58 20.02 -22.05
N LEU A 10 -5.06 20.32 -23.23
CA LEU A 10 -3.74 20.01 -23.74
C LEU A 10 -2.71 20.92 -23.02
N SER A 11 -1.89 20.37 -22.12
CA SER A 11 -0.73 21.08 -21.56
C SER A 11 0.55 20.35 -21.92
N ALA A 12 1.10 20.74 -23.08
CA ALA A 12 2.47 20.45 -23.46
C ALA A 12 3.39 21.46 -22.78
N ILE A 13 4.33 21.00 -21.96
CA ILE A 13 5.43 21.82 -21.45
C ILE A 13 6.72 21.30 -22.09
N LEU A 14 7.19 22.09 -23.05
CA LEU A 14 8.48 22.01 -23.72
C LEU A 14 9.48 22.81 -22.88
N PHE A 15 10.54 22.18 -22.35
CA PHE A 15 11.72 22.91 -21.87
C PHE A 15 12.94 22.50 -22.69
N ALA A 16 13.37 23.41 -23.55
CA ALA A 16 14.67 23.43 -24.20
C ALA A 16 15.47 24.58 -23.60
N ALA A 17 16.62 24.28 -23.00
CA ALA A 17 17.69 25.20 -22.62
C ALA A 17 18.92 24.35 -22.28
N ALA A 18 20.16 24.71 -22.57
CA ALA A 18 20.75 25.70 -23.45
C ALA A 18 22.24 25.31 -23.59
N CYS A 19 22.82 25.79 -24.68
CA CYS A 19 24.21 25.66 -25.11
C CYS A 19 25.23 26.27 -24.13
N GLY A 20 26.48 25.80 -24.18
CA GLY A 20 27.63 26.70 -24.12
C GLY A 20 28.84 26.24 -23.29
N GLY A 21 29.96 25.95 -23.95
CA GLY A 21 31.29 26.00 -23.33
C GLY A 21 32.37 25.16 -24.02
N SER A 22 32.94 25.67 -25.10
CA SER A 22 34.11 25.11 -25.82
C SER A 22 35.43 25.78 -25.39
N ASP A 23 36.48 24.95 -25.27
CA ASP A 23 37.94 25.17 -25.50
C ASP A 23 38.74 26.22 -24.67
N PRO A 24 40.09 26.10 -24.46
CA PRO A 24 41.08 25.47 -25.36
C PRO A 24 42.23 24.62 -24.74
N ALA A 25 42.93 23.88 -25.61
CA ALA A 25 44.29 23.33 -25.44
C ALA A 25 45.38 24.44 -25.53
N PRO A 26 46.71 24.17 -25.67
CA PRO A 26 47.64 23.18 -25.09
C PRO A 26 48.82 23.88 -24.35
N LYS A 27 49.69 23.14 -23.64
CA LYS A 27 51.05 23.62 -23.28
C LYS A 27 52.10 22.51 -23.40
N ALA A 28 53.05 22.73 -24.29
CA ALA A 28 54.45 22.29 -24.26
C ALA A 28 55.30 23.60 -24.39
N PRO A 29 56.64 23.66 -24.25
CA PRO A 29 57.64 22.59 -24.08
C PRO A 29 58.63 22.87 -22.91
N GLU A 30 59.51 21.92 -22.57
CA GLU A 30 60.86 22.24 -22.08
C GLU A 30 61.80 21.05 -22.34
N THR A 31 63.00 21.36 -22.79
CA THR A 31 64.00 20.48 -23.41
C THR A 31 65.30 20.66 -22.66
N GLU A 32 65.88 19.61 -22.07
CA GLU A 32 67.29 19.54 -21.60
C GLU A 32 67.78 18.07 -21.66
N PRO A 33 69.07 17.73 -21.44
CA PRO A 33 69.96 17.31 -22.52
C PRO A 33 70.35 15.83 -22.46
N VAL A 34 70.83 15.35 -23.61
CA VAL A 34 71.46 14.06 -23.89
C VAL A 34 72.50 13.61 -22.85
N ALA A 35 72.35 12.37 -22.36
CA ALA A 35 73.41 11.61 -21.72
C ALA A 35 73.61 10.26 -22.43
N SER A 36 74.88 9.92 -22.54
CA SER A 36 75.52 8.93 -23.40
C SER A 36 75.07 7.48 -23.19
N ALA A 37 75.09 6.73 -24.29
CA ALA A 37 74.74 5.31 -24.42
C ALA A 37 75.61 4.36 -23.57
N ALA A 38 74.96 3.30 -23.09
CA ALA A 38 75.58 2.06 -22.62
C ALA A 38 75.12 0.89 -23.53
N PRO A 39 75.96 -0.13 -23.78
CA PRO A 39 75.70 -1.19 -24.74
C PRO A 39 74.53 -2.10 -24.30
N ALA A 40 73.73 -2.48 -25.31
CA ALA A 40 72.52 -3.28 -25.18
C ALA A 40 72.82 -4.72 -24.71
N PRO A 41 72.14 -5.23 -23.66
CA PRO A 41 72.16 -6.65 -23.34
C PRO A 41 71.34 -7.45 -24.37
N GLU A 42 71.79 -8.67 -24.64
CA GLU A 42 71.20 -9.63 -25.58
C GLU A 42 69.72 -9.93 -25.27
N PRO A 43 68.88 -10.18 -26.29
CA PRO A 43 67.46 -10.41 -26.11
C PRO A 43 67.19 -11.72 -25.37
N THR A 44 66.75 -11.60 -24.11
CA THR A 44 66.13 -12.69 -23.37
C THR A 44 64.91 -13.20 -24.14
N PRO A 45 64.73 -14.53 -24.35
CA PRO A 45 63.57 -15.06 -25.04
C PRO A 45 62.28 -14.61 -24.34
N ALA A 46 61.38 -14.03 -25.12
CA ALA A 46 60.10 -13.53 -24.62
C ALA A 46 59.32 -14.69 -23.96
N PRO A 47 58.86 -14.54 -22.70
CA PRO A 47 57.93 -15.51 -22.12
C PRO A 47 56.73 -15.70 -23.02
N THR A 48 56.51 -16.94 -23.44
CA THR A 48 55.32 -17.39 -24.16
C THR A 48 54.10 -16.95 -23.37
N ALA A 49 53.27 -16.08 -23.95
CA ALA A 49 52.06 -15.60 -23.30
C ALA A 49 51.17 -16.80 -22.96
N GLU A 50 51.04 -17.10 -21.66
CA GLU A 50 50.07 -18.09 -21.18
C GLU A 50 48.68 -17.68 -21.68
N ALA A 51 48.00 -18.63 -22.32
CA ALA A 51 46.66 -18.42 -22.85
C ALA A 51 45.76 -17.94 -21.71
N LYS A 52 45.26 -16.71 -21.84
CA LYS A 52 44.29 -16.11 -20.93
C LYS A 52 43.10 -17.08 -20.80
N PRO A 53 42.76 -17.55 -19.58
CA PRO A 53 41.62 -18.43 -19.39
C PRO A 53 40.36 -17.81 -20.02
N GLU A 54 39.67 -18.57 -20.86
CA GLU A 54 38.36 -18.16 -21.38
C GLU A 54 37.46 -17.77 -20.21
N ALA A 55 36.91 -16.55 -20.29
CA ALA A 55 36.00 -16.06 -19.27
C ALA A 55 34.80 -17.01 -19.19
N ALA A 56 34.57 -17.57 -18.00
CA ALA A 56 33.43 -18.44 -17.75
C ALA A 56 32.13 -17.74 -18.20
N PRO A 57 31.21 -18.46 -18.86
CA PRO A 57 29.97 -17.88 -19.36
C PRO A 57 29.20 -17.23 -18.21
N ALA A 58 28.76 -15.99 -18.42
CA ALA A 58 27.99 -15.26 -17.43
C ALA A 58 26.73 -16.08 -17.05
N PRO A 59 26.41 -16.20 -15.75
CA PRO A 59 25.23 -16.92 -15.30
C PRO A 59 23.99 -16.35 -15.98
N ALA A 60 23.13 -17.24 -16.47
CA ALA A 60 21.88 -16.87 -17.11
C ALA A 60 21.04 -16.03 -16.15
N ALA A 61 20.48 -14.91 -16.64
CA ALA A 61 19.64 -14.04 -15.84
C ALA A 61 18.42 -14.82 -15.33
N GLU A 62 18.14 -14.66 -14.04
CA GLU A 62 16.98 -15.29 -13.39
C GLU A 62 15.69 -14.76 -14.04
N PRO A 63 14.70 -15.63 -14.34
CA PRO A 63 13.46 -15.21 -14.98
C PRO A 63 12.71 -14.18 -14.10
N ALA A 64 12.23 -13.11 -14.73
CA ALA A 64 11.46 -12.08 -14.04
C ALA A 64 10.18 -12.68 -13.41
N PRO A 65 9.81 -12.26 -12.18
CA PRO A 65 8.61 -12.76 -11.53
C PRO A 65 7.36 -12.41 -12.33
N ALA A 66 6.41 -13.35 -12.37
CA ALA A 66 5.14 -13.14 -13.07
C ALA A 66 4.35 -11.96 -12.44
N PRO A 67 3.64 -11.16 -13.25
CA PRO A 67 2.84 -10.05 -12.75
C PRO A 67 1.67 -10.58 -11.90
N VAL A 68 1.43 -9.94 -10.76
CA VAL A 68 0.28 -10.24 -9.91
C VAL A 68 -0.96 -9.57 -10.48
N SER A 69 -2.00 -10.35 -10.75
CA SER A 69 -3.29 -9.83 -11.19
C SER A 69 -4.32 -9.98 -10.08
N ILE A 70 -4.97 -8.87 -9.71
CA ILE A 70 -6.10 -8.88 -8.78
C ILE A 70 -7.37 -9.11 -9.59
N ALA A 71 -8.06 -10.23 -9.35
CA ALA A 71 -9.37 -10.46 -9.94
C ALA A 71 -10.39 -9.47 -9.37
N VAL A 72 -11.08 -8.74 -10.24
CA VAL A 72 -12.16 -7.83 -9.85
C VAL A 72 -13.48 -8.32 -10.42
N ALA A 73 -14.53 -8.21 -9.61
CA ALA A 73 -15.90 -8.48 -10.01
C ALA A 73 -16.80 -7.34 -9.52
N ALA A 74 -17.94 -7.16 -10.18
CA ALA A 74 -18.92 -6.19 -9.73
C ALA A 74 -19.47 -6.59 -8.34
N MET A 75 -19.43 -5.67 -7.39
CA MET A 75 -19.91 -5.87 -6.02
C MET A 75 -20.31 -4.55 -5.36
N LYS A 76 -21.15 -4.61 -4.33
CA LYS A 76 -21.55 -3.45 -3.53
C LYS A 76 -21.04 -3.57 -2.12
N PHE A 77 -20.41 -2.52 -1.60
CA PHE A 77 -19.98 -2.47 -0.21
C PHE A 77 -20.99 -1.70 0.64
N THR A 78 -21.45 -2.32 1.71
CA THR A 78 -22.30 -1.73 2.74
C THR A 78 -21.53 -1.64 4.06
N PRO A 79 -21.28 -0.44 4.61
CA PRO A 79 -20.51 -0.26 5.85
C PRO A 79 -21.28 -0.80 7.07
N ALA A 80 -20.57 -1.42 8.01
CA ALA A 80 -21.17 -1.97 9.23
C ALA A 80 -21.62 -0.88 10.21
N LYS A 81 -20.85 0.19 10.35
CA LYS A 81 -21.16 1.37 11.18
C LYS A 81 -21.60 2.52 10.29
N LYS A 82 -22.90 2.88 10.33
CA LYS A 82 -23.44 4.03 9.59
C LYS A 82 -22.72 5.32 9.99
N GLY A 83 -22.22 6.06 9.00
CA GLY A 83 -21.61 7.39 9.19
C GLY A 83 -20.08 7.46 9.13
N LYS A 84 -19.36 6.33 9.27
CA LYS A 84 -17.89 6.33 9.17
C LYS A 84 -17.39 6.23 7.72
N THR A 85 -18.13 5.50 6.89
CA THR A 85 -17.84 5.28 5.47
C THR A 85 -19.18 5.25 4.74
N LYS A 86 -19.23 5.66 3.47
CA LYS A 86 -20.43 5.55 2.64
C LYS A 86 -20.45 4.22 1.90
N ALA A 87 -21.62 3.83 1.39
CA ALA A 87 -21.73 2.67 0.52
C ALA A 87 -20.94 2.89 -0.76
N LEU A 88 -20.36 1.81 -1.30
CA LEU A 88 -19.58 1.85 -2.53
C LEU A 88 -20.11 0.86 -3.55
N GLU A 89 -19.95 1.21 -4.82
CA GLU A 89 -20.19 0.33 -5.94
C GLU A 89 -18.87 0.06 -6.66
N ILE A 90 -18.42 -1.18 -6.61
CA ILE A 90 -17.28 -1.67 -7.38
C ILE A 90 -17.82 -2.29 -8.65
N LYS A 91 -17.32 -1.83 -9.80
CA LYS A 91 -17.65 -2.36 -11.12
C LYS A 91 -16.65 -3.45 -11.52
N GLY A 92 -17.04 -4.28 -12.49
CA GLY A 92 -16.20 -5.39 -12.97
C GLY A 92 -14.90 -4.95 -13.66
N ASP A 93 -14.78 -3.69 -14.03
CA ASP A 93 -13.59 -3.07 -14.64
C ASP A 93 -12.61 -2.47 -13.61
N GLY A 94 -12.81 -2.75 -12.31
CA GLY A 94 -11.98 -2.17 -11.24
C GLY A 94 -12.42 -0.81 -10.75
N SER A 95 -13.36 -0.14 -11.43
CA SER A 95 -13.76 1.22 -11.07
C SER A 95 -14.67 1.21 -9.84
N ILE A 96 -14.36 2.04 -8.84
CA ILE A 96 -15.10 2.13 -7.57
C ILE A 96 -15.74 3.50 -7.46
N GLN A 97 -17.04 3.52 -7.18
CA GLN A 97 -17.81 4.74 -7.02
C GLN A 97 -18.38 4.87 -5.62
N GLN A 98 -18.41 6.10 -5.13
CA GLN A 98 -19.08 6.49 -3.90
C GLN A 98 -20.15 7.53 -4.25
N ASP A 99 -21.42 7.26 -3.95
CA ASP A 99 -22.56 8.10 -4.35
C ASP A 99 -22.59 8.44 -5.87
N GLY A 100 -22.21 7.48 -6.71
CA GLY A 100 -22.15 7.66 -8.18
C GLY A 100 -20.97 8.52 -8.68
N LYS A 101 -20.05 8.92 -7.79
CA LYS A 101 -18.83 9.65 -8.14
C LYS A 101 -17.62 8.71 -8.13
N PRO A 102 -16.67 8.84 -9.08
CA PRO A 102 -15.41 8.10 -9.02
C PRO A 102 -14.71 8.32 -7.69
N PHE A 103 -14.29 7.23 -7.05
CA PHE A 103 -13.68 7.27 -5.73
C PHE A 103 -12.30 6.61 -5.73
N LEU A 104 -12.23 5.37 -6.21
CA LEU A 104 -10.99 4.60 -6.34
C LEU A 104 -11.02 3.79 -7.64
N LYS A 105 -9.87 3.28 -8.07
CA LYS A 105 -9.78 2.29 -9.14
C LYS A 105 -8.78 1.19 -8.77
N ILE A 106 -9.16 -0.05 -8.97
CA ILE A 106 -8.25 -1.19 -8.93
C ILE A 106 -7.80 -1.44 -10.38
N SER A 107 -6.50 -1.45 -10.62
CA SER A 107 -5.90 -1.63 -11.95
C SER A 107 -4.72 -2.60 -11.83
N GLY A 108 -4.84 -3.78 -12.44
CA GLY A 108 -3.79 -4.80 -12.39
C GLY A 108 -3.42 -5.22 -10.96
N ASP A 109 -2.28 -4.74 -10.50
CA ASP A 109 -1.63 -5.00 -9.22
C ASP A 109 -1.74 -3.83 -8.22
N HIS A 110 -2.40 -2.73 -8.57
CA HIS A 110 -2.42 -1.53 -7.74
C HIS A 110 -3.82 -0.92 -7.59
N VAL A 111 -3.94 -0.04 -6.58
CA VAL A 111 -5.13 0.75 -6.28
C VAL A 111 -4.79 2.22 -6.42
N GLU A 112 -5.60 2.96 -7.16
CA GLU A 112 -5.45 4.38 -7.42
C GLU A 112 -6.61 5.17 -6.81
N ASP A 113 -6.34 6.43 -6.47
CA ASP A 113 -7.39 7.40 -6.15
C ASP A 113 -8.06 7.98 -7.41
N ALA A 114 -9.08 8.81 -7.21
CA ALA A 114 -9.78 9.50 -8.30
C ALA A 114 -8.88 10.44 -9.14
N SER A 115 -7.69 10.79 -8.66
CA SER A 115 -6.69 11.60 -9.36
C SER A 115 -5.68 10.76 -10.14
N GLY A 116 -5.76 9.42 -10.06
CA GLY A 116 -4.78 8.50 -10.64
C GLY A 116 -3.52 8.33 -9.80
N LYS A 117 -3.50 8.82 -8.55
CA LYS A 117 -2.36 8.58 -7.65
C LYS A 117 -2.47 7.16 -7.10
N THR A 118 -1.41 6.37 -7.29
CA THR A 118 -1.29 5.05 -6.67
C THR A 118 -1.28 5.17 -5.14
N LEU A 119 -2.20 4.47 -4.49
CA LEU A 119 -2.33 4.35 -3.05
C LEU A 119 -1.70 3.06 -2.55
N VAL A 120 -1.90 1.94 -3.26
CA VAL A 120 -1.39 0.62 -2.84
C VAL A 120 -0.89 -0.11 -4.07
N THR A 121 0.26 -0.77 -3.96
CA THR A 121 0.78 -1.69 -4.97
C THR A 121 1.03 -3.05 -4.33
N VAL A 122 0.60 -4.11 -5.00
CA VAL A 122 0.80 -5.51 -4.61
C VAL A 122 2.01 -6.07 -5.35
N GLY A 123 3.11 -6.28 -4.64
CA GLY A 123 4.32 -6.92 -5.16
C GLY A 123 4.08 -8.38 -5.54
N SER A 124 5.00 -8.95 -6.32
CA SER A 124 4.95 -10.34 -6.77
C SER A 124 4.98 -11.37 -5.62
N ASP A 125 5.55 -10.99 -4.49
CA ASP A 125 5.58 -11.78 -3.25
C ASP A 125 4.34 -11.53 -2.35
N GLY A 126 3.37 -10.76 -2.85
CA GLY A 126 2.20 -10.31 -2.10
C GLY A 126 2.46 -9.11 -1.19
N ALA A 127 3.69 -8.58 -1.09
CA ALA A 127 3.95 -7.42 -0.24
C ALA A 127 3.17 -6.19 -0.70
N LEU A 128 2.58 -5.46 0.24
CA LEU A 128 1.87 -4.22 -0.04
C LEU A 128 2.80 -3.03 0.20
N THR A 129 2.88 -2.16 -0.80
CA THR A 129 3.67 -0.92 -0.74
C THR A 129 2.79 0.29 -1.08
N GLY A 130 3.29 1.50 -0.81
CA GLY A 130 2.57 2.75 -1.04
C GLY A 130 2.09 3.42 0.24
N ASP A 131 0.88 3.95 0.22
CA ASP A 131 0.22 4.69 1.30
C ASP A 131 -0.40 3.77 2.35
N VAL A 132 0.34 2.73 2.77
CA VAL A 132 -0.11 1.70 3.71
C VAL A 132 0.95 1.48 4.79
N LYS A 133 0.57 0.81 5.88
CA LYS A 133 1.53 0.40 6.91
C LYS A 133 2.52 -0.59 6.29
N SER A 134 3.82 -0.41 6.58
CA SER A 134 4.86 -1.35 6.18
C SER A 134 4.62 -2.75 6.79
N GLY A 135 5.04 -3.79 6.07
CA GLY A 135 4.94 -5.18 6.55
C GLY A 135 3.59 -5.85 6.27
N LEU A 136 2.64 -5.14 5.65
CA LEU A 136 1.41 -5.77 5.16
C LEU A 136 1.70 -6.62 3.91
N LYS A 137 1.12 -7.80 3.86
CA LYS A 137 1.19 -8.73 2.72
C LYS A 137 -0.18 -9.32 2.42
N LEU A 138 -0.44 -9.58 1.14
CA LEU A 138 -1.58 -10.35 0.68
C LEU A 138 -1.24 -11.85 0.76
N VAL A 139 -1.99 -12.60 1.58
CA VAL A 139 -1.82 -14.04 1.80
C VAL A 139 -3.14 -14.74 1.48
N GLY A 140 -3.21 -15.40 0.33
CA GLY A 140 -4.48 -15.88 -0.19
C GLY A 140 -5.43 -14.71 -0.45
N ASP A 141 -6.60 -14.72 0.19
CA ASP A 141 -7.61 -13.65 0.10
C ASP A 141 -7.50 -12.61 1.22
N ASP A 142 -6.62 -12.83 2.19
CA ASP A 142 -6.46 -11.99 3.37
C ASP A 142 -5.28 -11.04 3.22
N ILE A 143 -5.34 -9.88 3.88
CA ILE A 143 -4.18 -9.01 4.09
C ILE A 143 -3.71 -9.20 5.51
N VAL A 144 -2.44 -9.53 5.70
CA VAL A 144 -1.83 -9.87 6.98
C VAL A 144 -0.58 -9.02 7.20
N GLY A 145 -0.40 -8.53 8.42
CA GLY A 145 0.85 -7.97 8.93
C GLY A 145 0.99 -8.31 10.41
N ASP A 146 2.05 -7.84 11.05
CA ASP A 146 2.42 -8.25 12.42
C ASP A 146 1.27 -8.09 13.44
N ASP A 147 0.59 -6.94 13.40
CA ASP A 147 -0.52 -6.61 14.31
C ASP A 147 -1.83 -6.32 13.58
N ALA A 148 -1.93 -6.65 12.29
CA ALA A 148 -3.10 -6.31 11.48
C ALA A 148 -3.51 -7.49 10.59
N LYS A 149 -4.81 -7.76 10.54
CA LYS A 149 -5.40 -8.70 9.58
C LYS A 149 -6.68 -8.13 9.00
N ILE A 150 -6.80 -8.15 7.68
CA ILE A 150 -8.05 -7.83 6.97
C ILE A 150 -8.48 -9.10 6.24
N SER A 151 -9.72 -9.50 6.47
CA SER A 151 -10.26 -10.75 5.93
C SER A 151 -11.69 -10.53 5.44
N VAL A 152 -12.03 -11.16 4.32
CA VAL A 152 -13.37 -11.12 3.71
C VAL A 152 -13.96 -12.53 3.71
N GLY A 153 -15.00 -12.74 4.51
CA GLY A 153 -15.69 -14.02 4.62
C GLY A 153 -16.41 -14.42 3.33
N ASP A 154 -16.80 -15.69 3.22
CA ASP A 154 -17.62 -16.20 2.11
C ASP A 154 -18.99 -15.53 2.02
N ASP A 155 -19.49 -15.01 3.15
CA ASP A 155 -20.70 -14.21 3.25
C ASP A 155 -20.50 -12.74 2.81
N GLY A 156 -19.28 -12.39 2.37
CA GLY A 156 -18.87 -11.06 1.99
C GLY A 156 -18.55 -10.13 3.16
N THR A 157 -18.62 -10.60 4.41
CA THR A 157 -18.33 -9.75 5.57
C THR A 157 -16.85 -9.44 5.65
N ALA A 158 -16.51 -8.16 5.58
CA ALA A 158 -15.16 -7.65 5.74
C ALA A 158 -14.88 -7.36 7.21
N THR A 159 -13.77 -7.89 7.70
CA THR A 159 -13.31 -7.78 9.08
C THR A 159 -11.93 -7.17 9.11
N ILE A 160 -11.70 -6.27 10.06
CA ILE A 160 -10.38 -5.70 10.34
C ILE A 160 -10.04 -6.10 11.78
N THR A 161 -8.91 -6.79 11.93
CA THR A 161 -8.33 -7.16 13.22
C THR A 161 -7.07 -6.34 13.43
N LEU A 162 -6.99 -5.60 14.53
CA LEU A 162 -5.84 -4.82 14.96
C LEU A 162 -5.41 -5.31 16.36
N GLY A 163 -4.28 -5.98 16.45
CA GLY A 163 -3.82 -6.71 17.64
C GLY A 163 -4.88 -7.72 18.09
N LYS A 164 -5.46 -7.51 19.28
CA LYS A 164 -6.49 -8.38 19.87
C LYS A 164 -7.94 -7.93 19.58
N LYS A 165 -8.13 -6.82 18.87
CA LYS A 165 -9.46 -6.26 18.59
C LYS A 165 -9.86 -6.59 17.16
N SER A 166 -11.00 -7.24 16.99
CA SER A 166 -11.59 -7.52 15.68
C SER A 166 -12.91 -6.77 15.55
N GLU A 167 -13.10 -6.04 14.46
CA GLU A 167 -14.33 -5.34 14.15
C GLU A 167 -14.80 -5.66 12.72
N SER A 168 -16.11 -5.81 12.54
CA SER A 168 -16.70 -5.82 11.21
C SER A 168 -16.61 -4.41 10.61
N PHE A 169 -16.05 -4.33 9.42
CA PHE A 169 -15.93 -3.08 8.66
C PHE A 169 -17.17 -2.84 7.78
N GLY A 170 -17.71 -3.92 7.21
CA GLY A 170 -18.89 -3.89 6.38
C GLY A 170 -19.09 -5.22 5.66
N LYS A 171 -19.95 -5.19 4.64
CA LYS A 171 -20.31 -6.36 3.85
C LYS A 171 -20.25 -6.04 2.38
N PHE A 172 -19.60 -6.91 1.62
CA PHE A 172 -19.60 -6.90 0.17
C PHE A 172 -20.71 -7.83 -0.33
N GLU A 173 -21.57 -7.33 -1.20
CA GLU A 173 -22.63 -8.09 -1.85
C GLU A 173 -22.27 -8.31 -3.32
N GLY A 174 -22.24 -9.58 -3.73
CA GLY A 174 -21.71 -10.01 -5.03
C GLY A 174 -20.22 -10.34 -5.01
N GLY A 175 -19.66 -10.69 -6.17
CA GLY A 175 -18.21 -10.80 -6.34
C GLY A 175 -17.52 -11.90 -5.52
N ALA A 176 -18.15 -13.05 -5.30
CA ALA A 176 -17.59 -14.17 -4.51
C ALA A 176 -16.17 -14.61 -4.94
N GLY A 177 -15.79 -14.40 -6.20
CA GLY A 177 -14.45 -14.68 -6.75
C GLY A 177 -13.44 -13.53 -6.64
N ALA A 178 -13.79 -12.41 -6.02
CA ALA A 178 -12.97 -11.19 -5.98
C ALA A 178 -12.68 -10.71 -4.54
N LYS A 179 -12.51 -11.65 -3.60
CA LYS A 179 -12.23 -11.35 -2.19
C LYS A 179 -10.96 -10.53 -1.99
N LYS A 180 -9.91 -10.78 -2.77
CA LYS A 180 -8.68 -9.97 -2.78
C LYS A 180 -8.95 -8.49 -3.06
N ALA A 181 -9.78 -8.20 -4.08
CA ALA A 181 -10.19 -6.84 -4.39
C ALA A 181 -10.97 -6.22 -3.21
N ALA A 182 -11.90 -6.96 -2.62
CA ALA A 182 -12.65 -6.51 -1.44
C ALA A 182 -11.75 -6.23 -0.22
N ALA A 183 -10.73 -7.06 0.01
CA ALA A 183 -9.74 -6.86 1.07
C ALA A 183 -8.90 -5.60 0.84
N LEU A 184 -8.44 -5.35 -0.39
CA LEU A 184 -7.69 -4.13 -0.75
C LEU A 184 -8.55 -2.87 -0.60
N VAL A 185 -9.81 -2.92 -1.02
CA VAL A 185 -10.75 -1.81 -0.81
C VAL A 185 -10.95 -1.56 0.69
N THR A 186 -11.10 -2.63 1.48
CA THR A 186 -11.21 -2.53 2.94
C THR A 186 -9.96 -1.93 3.57
N LEU A 187 -8.76 -2.25 3.07
CA LEU A 187 -7.50 -1.65 3.52
C LEU A 187 -7.49 -0.13 3.31
N VAL A 188 -7.81 0.31 2.09
CA VAL A 188 -7.78 1.73 1.73
C VAL A 188 -8.84 2.53 2.50
N LEU A 189 -10.05 1.99 2.66
CA LEU A 189 -11.14 2.67 3.39
C LEU A 189 -10.96 2.61 4.90
N GLY A 190 -10.47 1.47 5.40
CA GLY A 190 -10.31 1.21 6.82
C GLY A 190 -9.16 2.00 7.42
N GLY A 191 -8.16 2.33 6.60
CA GLY A 191 -6.97 3.08 6.99
C GLY A 191 -6.28 2.37 8.15
N VAL A 192 -5.43 1.38 7.88
CA VAL A 192 -4.59 0.83 8.96
C VAL A 192 -3.69 1.96 9.44
N PRO A 193 -3.81 2.44 10.70
CA PRO A 193 -3.05 3.59 11.16
C PRO A 193 -1.57 3.27 11.01
N LYS A 194 -0.82 4.11 10.28
CA LYS A 194 0.63 3.96 10.11
C LYS A 194 1.32 3.82 11.48
N ASP A 195 0.78 4.49 12.49
CA ASP A 195 1.27 4.53 13.88
C ASP A 195 0.68 3.48 14.85
N ALA A 196 -0.10 2.49 14.39
CA ALA A 196 -0.71 1.49 15.28
C ALA A 196 0.28 0.59 16.06
N ALA A 197 1.60 0.79 15.89
CA ALA A 197 2.65 0.04 16.58
C ALA A 197 3.03 0.60 17.96
N LYS A 198 2.31 1.58 18.52
CA LYS A 198 2.45 1.88 19.96
C LYS A 198 1.43 1.03 20.72
N PRO A 199 1.85 0.02 21.50
CA PRO A 199 0.95 -0.65 22.42
C PRO A 199 0.26 0.42 23.23
N ALA A 200 -1.06 0.34 23.37
CA ALA A 200 -1.80 1.22 24.25
C ALA A 200 -1.11 1.18 25.62
N GLU A 201 -0.34 2.23 25.90
CA GLU A 201 0.28 2.45 27.20
C GLU A 201 -0.89 2.48 28.16
N LYS A 202 -0.94 1.43 28.98
CA LYS A 202 -1.95 1.13 29.97
C LYS A 202 -2.41 2.45 30.57
N ALA A 203 -3.63 2.87 30.23
CA ALA A 203 -4.23 4.06 30.80
C ALA A 203 -4.04 3.97 32.31
N ALA A 204 -3.28 4.92 32.87
CA ALA A 204 -2.98 4.95 34.29
C ALA A 204 -4.31 4.82 35.05
N PRO A 205 -4.38 3.98 36.10
CA PRO A 205 -5.59 3.85 36.89
C PRO A 205 -5.97 5.24 37.38
N ALA A 206 -7.19 5.67 37.05
CA ALA A 206 -7.76 6.91 37.54
C ALA A 206 -7.61 6.94 39.06
N LYS A 207 -6.85 7.93 39.54
CA LYS A 207 -6.74 8.26 40.96
C LYS A 207 -8.15 8.37 41.54
N PRO A 208 -8.52 7.63 42.59
CA PRO A 208 -9.83 7.78 43.21
C PRO A 208 -9.93 9.20 43.76
N ALA A 209 -10.91 9.94 43.27
CA ALA A 209 -11.30 11.21 43.85
C ALA A 209 -11.80 10.94 45.28
N ALA A 210 -11.04 11.47 46.24
CA ALA A 210 -11.44 11.55 47.63
C ALA A 210 -12.75 12.32 47.73
N GLY A 211 -13.64 11.80 48.57
CA GLY A 211 -15.04 12.14 48.56
C GLY A 211 -15.38 13.54 49.06
N ASP A 212 -16.55 13.99 48.65
CA ASP A 212 -17.34 14.94 49.41
C ASP A 212 -18.66 14.29 49.78
N LYS A 213 -18.85 14.24 51.09
CA LYS A 213 -19.95 13.62 51.80
C LYS A 213 -20.98 14.71 52.05
N LYS A 214 -22.17 14.61 51.47
CA LYS A 214 -23.33 15.32 52.03
C LYS A 214 -24.60 14.51 51.88
N ASP A 215 -24.97 13.92 53.01
CA ASP A 215 -26.27 13.37 53.36
C ASP A 215 -27.43 14.33 53.03
N ALA A 216 -28.50 13.78 52.47
CA ALA A 216 -29.89 14.16 52.76
C ALA A 216 -30.88 13.08 52.27
N ALA A 217 -31.29 12.23 53.23
CA ALA A 217 -32.64 11.68 53.49
C ALA A 217 -33.69 11.61 52.34
N LYS A 218 -34.19 10.41 51.95
CA LYS A 218 -35.31 9.61 52.54
C LYS A 218 -36.69 9.94 51.87
N PRO A 219 -37.74 9.05 51.80
CA PRO A 219 -37.84 7.60 51.53
C PRO A 219 -38.93 7.19 50.48
N ALA A 220 -38.94 5.88 50.15
CA ALA A 220 -40.09 4.97 49.97
C ALA A 220 -41.18 5.22 48.89
N ALA A 221 -41.35 4.20 48.02
CA ALA A 221 -42.58 3.39 48.00
C ALA A 221 -42.39 2.12 47.13
N ALA A 222 -43.08 1.06 47.55
CA ALA A 222 -42.96 -0.36 47.18
C ALA A 222 -43.41 -0.75 45.75
N PRO A 223 -43.06 -1.96 45.28
CA PRO A 223 -43.48 -2.52 43.99
C PRO A 223 -44.93 -3.03 44.02
N ALA A 224 -45.67 -2.79 42.93
CA ALA A 224 -46.97 -3.40 42.70
C ALA A 224 -46.92 -4.35 41.50
N ASP A 225 -46.88 -5.64 41.85
CA ASP A 225 -47.45 -6.78 41.12
C ASP A 225 -48.65 -6.43 40.24
N LYS A 226 -48.61 -6.80 38.94
CA LYS A 226 -49.81 -7.12 38.15
C LYS A 226 -49.52 -8.21 37.11
N LYS A 227 -49.70 -9.45 37.56
CA LYS A 227 -50.70 -10.43 37.09
C LYS A 227 -51.09 -10.39 35.59
N ALA A 228 -50.86 -11.54 34.95
CA ALA A 228 -51.40 -11.97 33.66
C ALA A 228 -52.93 -11.81 33.54
N PRO A 229 -53.47 -11.92 32.30
CA PRO A 229 -54.36 -13.05 32.09
C PRO A 229 -54.15 -13.78 30.75
N ALA A 230 -54.36 -15.09 30.82
CA ALA A 230 -54.66 -15.96 29.71
C ALA A 230 -56.03 -15.64 29.07
N LYS A 231 -56.16 -15.92 27.78
CA LYS A 231 -57.32 -16.37 26.98
C LYS A 231 -56.96 -16.12 25.50
N LYS A 232 -57.26 -16.99 24.54
CA LYS A 232 -58.22 -18.08 24.46
C LYS A 232 -57.76 -19.04 23.35
#